data_AF-A0A7S1D4R2-F1
#
_entry.id   AF-A0A7S1D4R2-F1
#
_cell.length_a   1.000
_cell.length_b   1.000
_cell.length_c   1.000
_cell.angle_alpha   90.00
_cell.angle_beta   90.00
_cell.angle_gamma   90.00
#
_symmetry.space_group_name_H-M   'P 1'
#
loop_
_entity.id
_entity.type
_entity.pdbx_description
1 polymer ?
#
loop_
_entity_poly.entity_id
_entity_poly.type
_entity_poly.pdbx_seq_one_letter_code
_entity_poly.pdbx_strand_id
1 'polypeptide(L)'
;DGSLFQYVVECGRLDEPVARHFFQQILKGLQTLRAVGLCHRNLSLENVLLSGSDCMITSLGSCLRIDEKGLLKPEFAFGATPKYLAPEIVKSTPFDGYAADLWAVGVMLCGMLFGTDAPFAWASHEDRRFVEISVKGNLKGLSTKWEVTNPNKKAKATPVSDDALDLIQNVLRAEPSDRLTLQQVLEHPWVLAKATPPVLGKKVDDDVNV
;
A
#
# COMPACT_ATOMS: atom_id res chain seq x y z
N ASP A 1 0.11 11.01 -17.81
CA ASP A 1 0.10 11.16 -16.35
C ASP A 1 -1.29 10.87 -15.80
N GLY A 2 -1.36 10.13 -14.70
CA GLY A 2 -2.58 9.55 -14.11
C GLY A 2 -2.31 9.07 -12.68
N SER A 3 -3.25 8.35 -12.07
CA SER A 3 -3.06 7.78 -10.72
C SER A 3 -2.27 6.47 -10.77
N LEU A 4 -1.61 6.14 -9.65
CA LEU A 4 -0.97 4.84 -9.48
C LEU A 4 -1.98 3.69 -9.58
N PHE A 5 -3.23 3.91 -9.13
CA PHE A 5 -4.32 2.95 -9.32
C PHE A 5 -4.52 2.60 -10.80
N GLN A 6 -4.67 3.61 -11.65
CA GLN A 6 -4.86 3.41 -13.09
C GLN A 6 -3.69 2.62 -13.69
N TYR A 7 -2.47 2.94 -13.29
CA TYR A 7 -1.28 2.23 -13.76
C TYR A 7 -1.24 0.76 -13.31
N VAL A 8 -1.61 0.45 -12.07
CA VAL A 8 -1.71 -0.92 -11.56
C VAL A 8 -2.78 -1.71 -12.33
N VAL A 9 -3.96 -1.10 -12.57
CA VAL A 9 -5.06 -1.71 -13.34
C VAL A 9 -4.61 -2.05 -14.76
N GLU A 10 -3.96 -1.11 -15.46
CA GLU A 10 -3.43 -1.33 -16.81
C GLU A 10 -2.37 -2.43 -16.85
N CYS A 11 -1.52 -2.52 -15.82
CA CYS A 11 -0.48 -3.53 -15.72
C CYS A 11 -1.01 -4.89 -15.26
N GLY A 12 -2.20 -4.95 -14.67
CA GLY A 12 -2.73 -6.08 -13.91
C GLY A 12 -2.07 -6.20 -12.53
N ARG A 13 -0.75 -6.32 -12.49
CA ARG A 13 0.12 -6.24 -11.29
C ARG A 13 1.47 -5.64 -11.67
N LEU A 14 2.21 -5.13 -10.69
CA LEU A 14 3.55 -4.60 -10.88
C LEU A 14 4.62 -5.64 -10.53
N ASP A 15 5.71 -5.64 -11.30
CA ASP A 15 6.93 -6.36 -10.91
C ASP A 15 7.56 -5.68 -9.69
N GLU A 16 8.16 -6.49 -8.80
CA GLU A 16 8.68 -5.97 -7.54
C GLU A 16 9.65 -4.79 -7.67
N PRO A 17 10.62 -4.76 -8.61
CA PRO A 17 11.49 -3.59 -8.76
C PRO A 17 10.73 -2.29 -9.10
N VAL A 18 9.63 -2.38 -9.84
CA VAL A 18 8.79 -1.23 -10.20
C VAL A 18 7.89 -0.84 -9.02
N ALA A 19 7.25 -1.83 -8.37
CA ALA A 19 6.47 -1.57 -7.16
C ALA A 19 7.32 -0.93 -6.07
N ARG A 20 8.56 -1.41 -5.89
CA ARG A 20 9.54 -0.86 -4.95
C ARG A 20 9.89 0.59 -5.28
N HIS A 21 10.08 0.93 -6.55
CA HIS A 21 10.36 2.30 -7.00
C HIS A 21 9.28 3.27 -6.54
N PHE A 22 8.00 2.94 -6.71
CA PHE A 22 6.90 3.76 -6.21
C PHE A 22 6.77 3.72 -4.68
N PHE A 23 6.94 2.53 -4.08
CA PHE A 23 6.84 2.36 -2.64
C PHE A 23 7.87 3.23 -1.89
N GLN A 24 9.13 3.25 -2.35
CA GLN A 24 10.18 4.11 -1.79
C GLN A 24 9.80 5.60 -1.82
N GLN A 25 9.20 6.07 -2.91
CA GLN A 25 8.75 7.46 -3.03
C GLN A 25 7.55 7.77 -2.14
N ILE A 26 6.60 6.85 -2.01
CA ILE A 26 5.47 6.96 -1.08
C ILE A 26 5.98 7.04 0.37
N LEU A 27 6.95 6.19 0.75
CA LEU A 27 7.58 6.25 2.06
C LEU A 27 8.30 7.60 2.30
N LYS A 28 8.95 8.15 1.27
CA LYS A 28 9.57 9.49 1.36
C LYS A 28 8.53 10.60 1.57
N GLY A 29 7.38 10.50 0.91
CA GLY A 29 6.24 11.38 1.14
C GLY A 29 5.73 11.28 2.59
N LEU A 30 5.56 10.06 3.10
CA LEU A 30 5.17 9.82 4.50
C LEU A 30 6.17 10.40 5.52
N GLN A 31 7.47 10.22 5.30
CA GLN A 31 8.49 10.85 6.13
C GLN A 31 8.34 12.37 6.17
N THR A 32 8.02 12.97 5.03
CA THR A 32 7.84 14.42 4.92
C THR A 32 6.62 14.90 5.72
N LEU A 33 5.47 14.20 5.58
CA LEU A 33 4.27 14.49 6.38
C LEU A 33 4.55 14.34 7.88
N ARG A 34 5.21 13.26 8.29
CA ARG A 34 5.57 13.02 9.69
C ARG A 34 6.50 14.11 10.24
N ALA A 35 7.48 14.56 9.47
CA ALA A 35 8.42 15.61 9.88
C ALA A 35 7.73 16.94 10.20
N VAL A 36 6.58 17.22 9.57
CA VAL A 36 5.77 18.42 9.84
C VAL A 36 4.60 18.15 10.80
N GLY A 37 4.57 16.98 11.44
CA GLY A 37 3.55 16.61 12.44
C GLY A 37 2.19 16.25 11.84
N LEU A 38 2.13 15.83 10.56
CA LEU A 38 0.89 15.48 9.86
C LEU A 38 0.79 13.98 9.59
N CYS A 39 -0.41 13.42 9.77
CA CYS A 39 -0.82 12.15 9.17
C CYS A 39 -1.83 12.39 8.05
N HIS A 40 -1.85 11.51 7.05
CA HIS A 40 -2.66 11.64 5.85
C HIS A 40 -4.11 11.17 6.02
N ARG A 41 -4.31 10.01 6.67
CA ARG A 41 -5.59 9.34 6.95
C ARG A 41 -6.41 8.85 5.74
N ASN A 42 -6.06 9.24 4.52
CA ASN A 42 -6.74 8.82 3.29
C ASN A 42 -5.77 8.33 2.21
N LEU A 43 -4.76 7.54 2.61
CA LEU A 43 -3.81 6.98 1.63
C LEU A 43 -4.47 5.85 0.85
N SER A 44 -4.31 5.91 -0.47
CA SER A 44 -4.81 4.91 -1.41
C SER A 44 -4.03 5.02 -2.73
N LEU A 45 -4.15 4.03 -3.61
CA LEU A 45 -3.52 4.07 -4.93
C LEU A 45 -4.07 5.21 -5.81
N GLU A 46 -5.32 5.62 -5.58
CA GLU A 46 -5.99 6.71 -6.26
C GLU A 46 -5.43 8.09 -5.84
N ASN A 47 -4.98 8.21 -4.58
CA ASN A 47 -4.37 9.42 -4.00
C ASN A 47 -2.84 9.47 -4.17
N VAL A 48 -2.30 8.71 -5.14
CA VAL A 48 -0.91 8.81 -5.58
C VAL A 48 -0.91 9.11 -7.07
N LEU A 49 -0.41 10.28 -7.45
CA LEU A 49 -0.31 10.70 -8.84
C LEU A 49 1.09 10.39 -9.40
N LEU A 50 1.13 10.05 -10.68
CA LEU A 50 2.35 9.74 -11.42
C LEU A 50 2.74 10.90 -12.33
N SER A 51 4.03 11.21 -12.38
CA SER A 51 4.64 12.10 -13.36
C SER A 51 5.96 11.50 -13.84
N GLY A 52 5.95 10.94 -15.05
CA GLY A 52 7.09 10.15 -15.54
C GLY A 52 7.42 8.98 -14.60
N SER A 53 8.67 8.83 -14.20
CA SER A 53 9.05 7.78 -13.24
C SER A 53 8.62 8.06 -11.80
N ASP A 54 8.17 9.27 -11.51
CA ASP A 54 8.02 9.74 -10.15
C ASP A 54 6.56 9.71 -9.70
N CYS A 55 6.34 9.65 -8.39
CA CYS A 55 5.01 9.72 -7.81
C CYS A 55 4.93 10.66 -6.61
N MET A 56 3.73 11.17 -6.36
CA MET A 56 3.45 12.11 -5.28
C MET A 56 2.13 11.78 -4.60
N ILE A 57 2.11 11.86 -3.27
CA ILE A 57 0.90 11.75 -2.44
C ILE A 57 0.07 13.03 -2.63
N THR A 58 -1.22 12.88 -2.87
CA THR A 58 -2.18 13.98 -3.04
C THR A 58 -3.31 13.90 -2.02
N SER A 59 -4.31 14.78 -2.11
CA SER A 59 -5.47 14.81 -1.19
C SER A 59 -5.11 15.20 0.25
N LEU A 60 -4.15 16.13 0.40
CA LEU A 60 -3.69 16.64 1.70
C LEU A 60 -4.80 17.33 2.55
N GLY A 61 -5.97 17.63 1.97
CA GLY A 61 -7.11 18.17 2.72
C GLY A 61 -7.68 17.20 3.77
N SER A 62 -7.37 15.90 3.68
CA SER A 62 -7.74 14.90 4.70
C SER A 62 -6.74 14.82 5.86
N CYS A 63 -5.57 15.46 5.73
CA CYS A 63 -4.51 15.40 6.72
C CYS A 63 -4.96 16.00 8.05
N LEU A 64 -4.46 15.44 9.14
CA LEU A 64 -4.57 16.04 10.47
C LEU A 64 -3.21 16.20 11.11
N ARG A 65 -3.12 17.24 11.92
CA ARG A 65 -1.98 17.45 12.80
C ARG A 65 -2.12 16.54 14.01
N ILE A 66 -1.08 15.77 14.26
CA ILE A 66 -1.00 14.95 15.47
C ILE A 66 -0.57 15.88 16.61
N ASP A 67 -1.36 15.88 17.69
CA ASP A 67 -1.07 16.67 18.89
C ASP A 67 -0.04 15.96 19.78
N GLU A 68 0.35 16.61 20.89
CA GLU A 68 1.34 16.06 21.83
C GLU A 68 0.90 14.74 22.48
N LYS A 69 -0.40 14.39 22.44
CA LYS A 69 -0.92 13.13 22.98
C LYS A 69 -0.74 11.96 22.01
N GLY A 70 -0.43 12.22 20.74
CA GLY A 70 -0.13 11.22 19.73
C GLY A 70 -1.36 10.46 19.18
N LEU A 71 -2.50 10.50 19.87
CA LEU A 71 -3.72 9.78 19.48
C LEU A 71 -4.78 10.73 18.93
N LEU A 72 -5.32 10.35 17.77
CA LEU A 72 -6.43 11.03 17.13
C LEU A 72 -7.77 10.50 17.64
N LYS A 73 -8.77 11.37 17.61
CA LYS A 73 -10.15 10.97 17.90
C LYS A 73 -10.66 9.98 16.84
N PRO A 74 -11.55 9.05 17.22
CA PRO A 74 -12.17 8.12 16.28
C PRO A 74 -13.08 8.85 15.30
N GLU A 75 -12.51 9.25 14.18
CA GLU A 75 -13.18 9.97 13.11
C GLU A 75 -12.74 9.40 11.76
N PHE A 76 -13.71 9.08 10.91
CA PHE A 76 -13.45 8.72 9.53
C PHE A 76 -13.05 9.97 8.74
N ALA A 77 -11.93 9.90 8.02
CA ALA A 77 -11.60 10.97 7.09
C ALA A 77 -12.69 11.06 6.01
N PHE A 78 -13.10 12.28 5.67
CA PHE A 78 -14.05 12.51 4.59
C PHE A 78 -13.51 11.93 3.26
N GLY A 79 -14.32 11.12 2.57
CA GLY A 79 -13.90 10.44 1.34
C GLY A 79 -12.90 9.30 1.55
N ALA A 80 -12.75 8.80 2.79
CA ALA A 80 -11.92 7.64 3.05
C ALA A 80 -12.41 6.41 2.28
N THR A 81 -11.48 5.68 1.69
CA THR A 81 -11.79 4.44 0.97
C THR A 81 -11.74 3.25 1.94
N PRO A 82 -12.87 2.58 2.25
CA PRO A 82 -12.95 1.66 3.39
C PRO A 82 -11.92 0.52 3.43
N LYS A 83 -11.51 0.01 2.26
CA LYS A 83 -10.56 -1.10 2.15
C LYS A 83 -9.13 -0.77 2.65
N TYR A 84 -8.78 0.51 2.75
CA TYR A 84 -7.48 0.97 3.26
C TYR A 84 -7.52 1.40 4.73
N LEU A 85 -8.70 1.39 5.36
CA LEU A 85 -8.84 1.81 6.76
C LEU A 85 -8.20 0.78 7.70
N ALA A 86 -7.45 1.29 8.67
CA ALA A 86 -6.84 0.48 9.72
C ALA A 86 -7.90 -0.09 10.69
N PRO A 87 -7.67 -1.26 11.31
CA PRO A 87 -8.61 -1.92 12.21
C PRO A 87 -9.13 -1.02 13.33
N GLU A 88 -8.25 -0.22 13.92
CA GLU A 88 -8.54 0.71 15.01
C GLU A 88 -9.43 1.89 14.58
N ILE A 89 -9.37 2.28 13.30
CA ILE A 89 -10.30 3.26 12.73
C ILE A 89 -11.66 2.61 12.49
N VAL A 90 -11.69 1.40 11.92
CA VAL A 90 -12.94 0.64 11.71
C VAL A 90 -13.66 0.39 13.03
N LYS A 91 -12.93 0.06 14.10
CA LYS A 91 -13.45 -0.11 15.47
C LYS A 91 -13.88 1.20 16.14
N SER A 92 -13.67 2.36 15.50
CA SER A 92 -13.96 3.68 16.07
C SER A 92 -13.31 3.91 17.44
N THR A 93 -12.05 3.50 17.57
CA THR A 93 -11.22 3.75 18.76
C THR A 93 -10.21 4.87 18.52
N PRO A 94 -9.75 5.59 19.56
CA PRO A 94 -8.62 6.51 19.41
C PRO A 94 -7.40 5.79 18.82
N PHE A 95 -6.72 6.41 17.87
CA PHE A 95 -5.70 5.74 17.06
C PHE A 95 -4.47 6.61 16.80
N ASP A 96 -3.33 5.96 16.57
CA ASP A 96 -2.12 6.61 16.08
C ASP A 96 -2.24 6.82 14.55
N GLY A 97 -2.28 8.08 14.14
CA GLY A 97 -2.40 8.44 12.72
C GLY A 97 -1.25 7.96 11.85
N TYR A 98 -0.02 7.88 12.39
CA TYR A 98 1.13 7.37 11.65
C TYR A 98 1.06 5.85 11.45
N ALA A 99 0.60 5.12 12.48
CA ALA A 99 0.40 3.68 12.37
C ALA A 99 -0.73 3.32 11.40
N ALA A 100 -1.78 4.14 11.33
CA ALA A 100 -2.87 4.00 10.37
C ALA A 100 -2.42 4.29 8.93
N ASP A 101 -1.59 5.32 8.72
CA ASP A 101 -1.01 5.61 7.40
C ASP A 101 -0.12 4.48 6.89
N LEU A 102 0.69 3.86 7.76
CA LEU A 102 1.51 2.71 7.41
C LEU A 102 0.66 1.48 7.03
N TRP A 103 -0.43 1.24 7.75
CA TRP A 103 -1.39 0.20 7.38
C TRP A 103 -1.92 0.39 5.96
N ALA A 104 -2.37 1.60 5.63
CA ALA A 104 -2.88 1.91 4.29
C ALA A 104 -1.83 1.67 3.20
N VAL A 105 -0.57 2.04 3.46
CA VAL A 105 0.55 1.77 2.54
C VAL A 105 0.85 0.27 2.40
N GLY A 106 0.69 -0.53 3.45
CA GLY A 106 0.75 -2.00 3.35
C GLY A 106 -0.34 -2.58 2.44
N VAL A 107 -1.57 -2.05 2.54
CA VAL A 107 -2.68 -2.43 1.66
C VAL A 107 -2.39 -2.02 0.20
N MET A 108 -1.84 -0.83 -0.02
CA MET A 108 -1.42 -0.38 -1.34
C MET A 108 -0.35 -1.29 -1.95
N LEU A 109 0.65 -1.73 -1.16
CA LEU A 109 1.68 -2.65 -1.64
C LEU A 109 1.10 -4.01 -2.04
N CYS A 110 0.15 -4.55 -1.27
CA CYS A 110 -0.62 -5.72 -1.69
C CYS A 110 -1.29 -5.50 -3.05
N GLY A 111 -1.96 -4.36 -3.24
CA GLY A 111 -2.62 -4.04 -4.51
C GLY A 111 -1.64 -3.98 -5.68
N MET A 112 -0.48 -3.34 -5.48
CA MET A 112 0.59 -3.29 -6.49
C MET A 112 1.13 -4.68 -6.85
N LEU A 113 1.43 -5.52 -5.84
CA LEU A 113 2.12 -6.80 -6.07
C LEU A 113 1.19 -7.93 -6.48
N PHE A 114 -0.05 -7.96 -6.03
CA PHE A 114 -0.99 -9.04 -6.37
C PHE A 114 -1.97 -8.64 -7.47
N GLY A 115 -2.10 -7.36 -7.79
CA GLY A 115 -3.07 -6.91 -8.79
C GLY A 115 -4.51 -7.07 -8.32
N THR A 116 -4.74 -6.95 -7.02
CA THR A 116 -6.04 -7.09 -6.39
C THR A 116 -6.49 -5.76 -5.81
N ASP A 117 -7.81 -5.56 -5.70
CA ASP A 117 -8.34 -4.32 -5.12
C ASP A 117 -7.95 -4.10 -3.65
N ALA A 118 -7.82 -5.19 -2.88
CA ALA A 118 -7.37 -5.23 -1.49
C ALA A 118 -7.17 -6.68 -1.00
N PRO A 119 -6.33 -6.91 0.05
CA PRO A 119 -6.12 -8.22 0.65
C PRO A 119 -7.38 -8.77 1.38
N PHE A 120 -8.24 -7.87 1.85
CA PHE A 120 -9.52 -8.13 2.51
C PHE A 120 -10.52 -7.00 2.18
N ALA A 121 -11.81 -7.22 2.37
CA ALA A 121 -12.83 -6.22 2.11
C ALA A 121 -12.89 -5.18 3.23
N TRP A 122 -12.72 -5.62 4.48
CA TRP A 122 -12.75 -4.79 5.67
C TRP A 122 -11.74 -5.28 6.70
N ALA A 123 -11.11 -4.36 7.43
CA ALA A 123 -10.17 -4.66 8.50
C ALA A 123 -10.91 -5.04 9.81
N SER A 124 -11.75 -6.09 9.73
CA SER A 124 -12.64 -6.55 10.81
C SER A 124 -12.60 -8.07 10.95
N HIS A 125 -12.89 -8.58 12.16
CA HIS A 125 -12.96 -10.02 12.45
C HIS A 125 -14.07 -10.75 11.67
N GLU A 126 -15.01 -10.00 11.09
CA GLU A 126 -16.04 -10.52 10.19
C GLU A 126 -15.46 -10.96 8.83
N ASP A 127 -14.32 -10.38 8.41
CA ASP A 127 -13.62 -10.79 7.19
C ASP A 127 -12.60 -11.89 7.52
N ARG A 128 -12.86 -13.10 7.03
CA ARG A 128 -11.97 -14.26 7.22
C ARG A 128 -10.55 -14.01 6.69
N ARG A 129 -10.38 -13.25 5.61
CA ARG A 129 -9.04 -12.93 5.07
C ARG A 129 -8.29 -11.99 5.99
N PHE A 130 -8.97 -11.00 6.59
CA PHE A 130 -8.36 -10.15 7.61
C PHE A 130 -7.87 -10.98 8.80
N VAL A 131 -8.70 -11.91 9.30
CA VAL A 131 -8.29 -12.77 10.42
C VAL A 131 -7.06 -13.61 10.07
N GLU A 132 -7.03 -14.23 8.89
CA GLU A 132 -5.87 -15.04 8.46
C GLU A 132 -4.60 -14.20 8.28
N ILE A 133 -4.70 -13.04 7.63
CA ILE A 133 -3.54 -12.20 7.31
C ILE A 133 -3.06 -11.44 8.55
N SER A 134 -3.95 -10.68 9.18
CA SER A 134 -3.56 -9.64 10.14
C SER A 134 -3.61 -10.09 11.59
N VAL A 135 -4.46 -11.06 11.93
CA VAL A 135 -4.53 -11.63 13.28
C VAL A 135 -3.61 -12.85 13.41
N LYS A 136 -3.68 -13.79 12.47
CA LYS A 136 -2.89 -15.04 12.52
C LYS A 136 -1.49 -14.92 11.89
N GLY A 137 -1.24 -13.91 11.07
CA GLY A 137 0.05 -13.76 10.41
C GLY A 137 0.31 -14.75 9.27
N ASN A 138 -0.73 -15.16 8.55
CA ASN A 138 -0.68 -16.24 7.55
C ASN A 138 -0.74 -15.71 6.11
N LEU A 139 -0.14 -14.56 5.81
CA LEU A 139 -0.13 -14.01 4.45
C LEU A 139 0.51 -14.97 3.44
N LYS A 140 1.64 -15.60 3.78
CA LYS A 140 2.36 -16.54 2.88
C LYS A 140 1.52 -17.77 2.51
N GLY A 141 0.71 -18.27 3.44
CA GLY A 141 -0.22 -19.38 3.17
C GLY A 141 -1.36 -18.98 2.22
N LEU A 142 -1.76 -17.71 2.23
CA LEU A 142 -2.79 -17.18 1.32
C LEU A 142 -2.23 -16.71 -0.02
N SER A 143 -1.02 -16.16 -0.07
CA SER A 143 -0.39 -15.70 -1.32
C SER A 143 -0.27 -16.85 -2.33
N THR A 144 0.10 -18.04 -1.86
CA THR A 144 0.14 -19.26 -2.68
C THR A 144 -1.21 -19.54 -3.36
N LYS A 145 -2.33 -19.32 -2.65
CA LYS A 145 -3.67 -19.51 -3.21
C LYS A 145 -4.02 -18.40 -4.20
N TRP A 146 -3.75 -17.15 -3.86
CA TRP A 146 -4.00 -16.01 -4.73
C TRP A 146 -3.22 -16.11 -6.04
N GLU A 147 -1.96 -16.51 -5.98
CA GLU A 147 -1.12 -16.71 -7.16
C GLU A 147 -1.62 -17.84 -8.06
N VAL A 148 -2.32 -18.85 -7.52
CA VAL A 148 -2.91 -19.94 -8.31
C VAL A 148 -4.24 -19.50 -8.94
N THR A 149 -5.04 -18.71 -8.23
CA THR A 149 -6.41 -18.36 -8.66
C THR A 149 -6.51 -17.01 -9.37
N ASN A 150 -5.44 -16.22 -9.47
CA ASN A 150 -5.50 -14.88 -10.07
C ASN A 150 -5.69 -14.96 -11.59
N PRO A 151 -6.85 -14.55 -12.15
CA PRO A 151 -7.08 -14.56 -13.59
C PRO A 151 -6.20 -13.54 -14.33
N ASN A 152 -5.66 -12.53 -13.63
CA ASN A 152 -4.73 -11.53 -14.18
C ASN A 152 -3.26 -11.98 -14.10
N LYS A 153 -3.00 -13.25 -13.76
CA LYS A 153 -1.63 -13.79 -13.74
C LYS A 153 -1.07 -13.77 -15.16
N LYS A 154 -0.16 -12.83 -15.43
CA LYS A 154 0.67 -12.91 -16.64
C LYS A 154 1.35 -14.29 -16.64
N ALA A 155 1.31 -15.01 -17.76
CA ALA A 155 1.83 -16.38 -17.87
C ALA A 155 3.33 -16.54 -17.49
N LYS A 156 4.05 -15.43 -17.28
CA LYS A 156 5.46 -15.35 -16.85
C LYS A 156 5.69 -14.61 -15.52
N ALA A 157 4.63 -14.30 -14.76
CA ALA A 157 4.79 -13.51 -13.54
C ALA A 157 5.53 -14.33 -12.48
N THR A 158 6.66 -13.81 -11.98
CA THR A 158 7.38 -14.42 -10.87
C THR A 158 6.52 -14.37 -9.60
N PRO A 159 6.56 -15.42 -8.76
CA PRO A 159 5.98 -15.37 -7.43
C PRO A 159 6.47 -14.16 -6.64
N VAL A 160 5.65 -13.66 -5.73
CA VAL A 160 6.07 -12.59 -4.81
C VAL A 160 7.13 -13.15 -3.85
N SER A 161 8.23 -12.42 -3.68
CA SER A 161 9.38 -12.83 -2.88
C SER A 161 9.05 -12.93 -1.40
N ASP A 162 9.80 -13.78 -0.69
CA ASP A 162 9.64 -13.94 0.76
C ASP A 162 9.89 -12.62 1.51
N ASP A 163 10.83 -11.79 1.06
CA ASP A 163 11.08 -10.47 1.66
C ASP A 163 9.89 -9.52 1.47
N ALA A 164 9.22 -9.56 0.31
CA ALA A 164 8.02 -8.75 0.09
C ALA A 164 6.86 -9.20 0.99
N LEU A 165 6.68 -10.52 1.11
CA LEU A 165 5.65 -11.11 1.98
C LEU A 165 5.92 -10.79 3.44
N ASP A 166 7.18 -10.86 3.90
CA ASP A 166 7.57 -10.52 5.26
C ASP A 166 7.28 -9.06 5.59
N LEU A 167 7.68 -8.13 4.69
CA LEU A 167 7.38 -6.71 4.85
C LEU A 167 5.87 -6.46 5.00
N ILE A 168 5.08 -6.97 4.07
CA ILE A 168 3.62 -6.78 4.08
C ILE A 168 3.03 -7.37 5.35
N GLN A 169 3.47 -8.57 5.75
CA GLN A 169 2.95 -9.26 6.92
C GLN A 169 3.19 -8.47 8.21
N ASN A 170 4.37 -7.89 8.36
CA ASN A 170 4.73 -7.12 9.55
C ASN A 170 4.20 -5.68 9.51
N VAL A 171 3.78 -5.15 8.36
CA VAL A 171 3.01 -3.89 8.29
C VAL A 171 1.52 -4.13 8.55
N LEU A 172 0.95 -5.23 8.08
CA LEU A 172 -0.48 -5.54 8.18
C LEU A 172 -0.85 -6.33 9.45
N ARG A 173 -0.21 -6.04 10.59
CA ARG A 173 -0.62 -6.59 11.89
C ARG A 173 -1.84 -5.88 12.45
N ALA A 174 -2.80 -6.64 12.98
CA ALA A 174 -4.05 -6.08 13.49
C ALA A 174 -3.82 -5.05 14.61
N GLU A 175 -2.95 -5.38 15.57
CA GLU A 175 -2.56 -4.48 16.65
C GLU A 175 -1.47 -3.49 16.18
N PRO A 176 -1.67 -2.17 16.36
CA PRO A 176 -0.70 -1.17 15.90
C PRO A 176 0.71 -1.33 16.49
N SER A 177 0.82 -1.82 17.73
CA SER A 177 2.10 -2.05 18.42
C SER A 177 2.94 -3.16 17.79
N ASP A 178 2.29 -4.08 17.07
CA ASP A 178 2.96 -5.21 16.43
C ASP A 178 3.41 -4.86 15.02
N ARG A 179 3.03 -3.68 14.51
CA ARG A 179 3.41 -3.22 13.18
C ARG A 179 4.84 -2.72 13.16
N LEU A 180 5.53 -2.90 12.03
CA LEU A 180 6.78 -2.18 11.78
C LEU A 180 6.53 -0.68 11.83
N THR A 181 7.42 0.02 12.53
CA THR A 181 7.49 1.49 12.47
C THR A 181 7.98 1.95 11.09
N LEU A 182 7.73 3.22 10.74
CA LEU A 182 8.22 3.79 9.48
C LEU A 182 9.73 3.63 9.30
N GLN A 183 10.50 3.77 10.38
CA GLN A 183 11.95 3.58 10.34
C GLN A 183 12.31 2.13 9.99
N GLN A 184 11.69 1.16 10.66
CA GLN A 184 11.93 -0.27 10.38
C GLN A 184 11.49 -0.65 8.95
N VAL A 185 10.42 -0.05 8.43
CA VAL A 185 10.00 -0.24 7.04
C VAL A 185 11.07 0.29 6.06
N LEU A 186 11.61 1.48 6.31
CA LEU A 186 12.67 2.07 5.46
C LEU A 186 13.96 1.25 5.45
N GLU A 187 14.25 0.58 6.57
CA GLU A 187 15.43 -0.27 6.75
C GLU A 187 15.19 -1.73 6.31
N HIS A 188 13.98 -2.07 5.88
CA HIS A 188 13.61 -3.43 5.52
C HIS A 188 14.37 -3.92 4.27
N PRO A 189 14.87 -5.17 4.22
CA PRO A 189 15.64 -5.69 3.07
C PRO A 189 14.94 -5.52 1.72
N TRP A 190 13.62 -5.80 1.68
CA TRP A 190 12.83 -5.60 0.47
C TRP A 190 12.83 -4.14 -0.02
N VAL A 191 12.80 -3.16 0.89
CA VAL A 191 12.79 -1.74 0.55
C VAL A 191 14.18 -1.28 0.09
N LEU A 192 15.24 -1.80 0.70
CA LEU A 192 16.63 -1.45 0.36
C LEU A 192 17.13 -2.08 -0.96
N ALA A 193 16.44 -3.10 -1.46
CA ALA A 193 16.81 -3.76 -2.71
C ALA A 193 16.71 -2.82 -3.94
N LYS A 194 17.33 -3.22 -5.05
CA LYS A 194 17.38 -2.41 -6.27
C LYS A 194 15.98 -2.15 -6.84
N ALA A 195 15.60 -0.89 -6.99
CA ALA A 195 14.40 -0.48 -7.69
C ALA A 195 14.66 -0.29 -9.20
N THR A 196 13.60 -0.37 -10.01
CA THR A 196 13.64 -0.08 -11.44
C THR A 196 12.56 0.95 -11.76
N PRO A 197 12.91 2.12 -12.32
CA PRO A 197 11.92 3.10 -12.76
C PRO A 197 10.93 2.49 -13.75
N PRO A 198 9.64 2.82 -13.67
CA PRO A 198 8.66 2.38 -14.65
C PRO A 198 8.98 2.98 -16.03
N VAL A 199 8.70 2.24 -17.09
CA VAL A 199 8.68 2.79 -18.44
C VAL A 199 7.26 3.29 -18.70
N LEU A 200 6.99 4.56 -18.38
CA LEU A 200 5.72 5.20 -18.72
C LEU A 200 5.81 5.74 -20.15
N GLY A 201 4.98 5.21 -21.05
CA GLY A 201 4.89 5.67 -22.43
C GLY A 201 5.89 4.99 -23.38
N LYS A 202 5.45 3.89 -23.99
CA LYS A 202 5.45 3.89 -25.46
C LYS A 202 3.99 4.10 -25.85
N LYS A 203 3.67 5.24 -26.48
CA LYS A 203 2.67 5.14 -27.54
C LYS A 203 3.19 4.01 -28.42
N VAL A 204 2.37 3.00 -28.69
CA VAL A 204 2.60 2.20 -29.89
C VAL A 204 2.60 3.25 -30.99
N ASP A 205 3.79 3.62 -31.47
CA ASP A 205 3.88 4.27 -32.77
C ASP A 205 3.21 3.26 -33.69
N ASP A 206 2.06 3.65 -34.23
CA ASP A 206 1.50 3.06 -35.44
C ASP A 206 2.50 3.35 -36.58
N ASP A 207 3.70 2.77 -36.49
CA ASP A 207 4.54 2.48 -37.64
C ASP A 207 3.95 1.25 -38.32
N VAL A 208 2.78 1.47 -38.93
CA VAL A 208 2.42 0.78 -40.17
C VAL A 208 2.56 1.82 -41.26
N ASN A 209 3.82 2.09 -41.62
CA ASN A 209 4.13 2.51 -42.96
C ASN A 209 4.15 1.26 -43.86
N VAL A 210 3.53 1.43 -45.03
CA VAL A 210 3.36 0.53 -46.20
C VAL A 210 2.07 -0.29 -46.22
#